data_AF-A0A1X1W6W7-F1
#
_entry.id   AF-A0A1X1W6W7-F1
#
_cell.length_a   1.000
_cell.length_b   1.000
_cell.length_c   1.000
_cell.angle_alpha   90.00
_cell.angle_beta   90.00
_cell.angle_gamma   90.00
#
_symmetry.space_group_name_H-M   'P 1'
#
loop_
_entity.id
_entity.type
_entity.pdbx_description
1 polymer ?
#
loop_
_entity_poly.entity_id
_entity_poly.type
_entity_poly.pdbx_seq_one_letter_code
_entity_poly.pdbx_strand_id
1 'polypeptide(L)'
;PCAARPAGRAGGWLFGNGGPGGLGGLGGTGGAGGNGGFLFGDGGPGGSGGAGNAAVNNGIGGRGGAGGNAALMSGAGGAGGVGGIGAAGAAGVNPGPAAPNGSAQGGAHGAPVATSVVGSATATSGDGGLGANGSLVGQAGGFGGQAGAATATGSSISGVIPSLAATSGGNGGAGGTGGMGGMGGQGGLGADNTATATASIGATATATGGLGGTGGTGGSGGDGALGGAGANNTAVAAASGSVGQARATAGGGVGGSGGNGGIGGNGGTGGAGGTGTASAAGGTDPNTAKAIAIAAGGLGGTGGAGGTGADNAGMGAAGGAGGTGGHAGLLFGNGGVGGAGGAGGQGGLGAIGGGGGHGGVGGSATATATGANSQAVAVGGDGGAGGQGGTGGAGGGGGVGGAGGDGGSGGWFGQPGDGGAGGGAGAGGHGGAGGAGGAGGQAGVGASGNGSDGQVGADGQAGADGQAGAAGAGGSPGRR
;
A
#
# COMPACT_ATOMS: atom_id res chain seq x y z
N PRO A 1 34.81 6.34 -16.87
CA PRO A 1 35.81 5.73 -17.77
C PRO A 1 36.39 4.43 -17.18
N CYS A 2 35.96 3.28 -17.72
CA CYS A 2 36.50 1.95 -17.43
C CYS A 2 37.91 1.81 -18.00
N ALA A 3 38.92 2.37 -17.37
CA ALA A 3 40.29 2.13 -17.79
C ALA A 3 40.78 0.81 -17.16
N ALA A 4 41.13 -0.17 -18.01
CA ALA A 4 42.01 -1.24 -17.60
C ALA A 4 43.30 -0.60 -17.08
N ARG A 5 43.64 -0.88 -15.82
CA ARG A 5 44.83 -0.32 -15.19
C ARG A 5 46.07 -1.08 -15.65
N PRO A 6 47.25 -0.43 -15.66
CA PRO A 6 48.43 -0.96 -16.33
C PRO A 6 48.77 -2.37 -15.86
N ALA A 7 49.20 -3.19 -16.82
CA ALA A 7 49.77 -4.49 -16.54
C ALA A 7 51.03 -4.34 -15.68
N GLY A 8 51.34 -5.37 -14.91
CA GLY A 8 52.57 -5.45 -14.16
C GLY A 8 53.78 -5.34 -15.08
N ARG A 9 54.82 -4.65 -14.61
CA ARG A 9 56.08 -4.57 -15.37
C ARG A 9 56.68 -5.97 -15.48
N ALA A 10 57.19 -6.33 -16.65
CA ALA A 10 57.93 -7.57 -16.81
C ALA A 10 59.25 -7.53 -16.00
N GLY A 11 59.77 -8.72 -15.67
CA GLY A 11 61.09 -8.90 -15.09
C GLY A 11 62.22 -8.40 -16.00
N GLY A 12 63.44 -8.38 -15.48
CA GLY A 12 64.62 -7.96 -16.23
C GLY A 12 64.98 -8.93 -17.37
N TRP A 13 65.86 -8.49 -18.27
CA TRP A 13 66.22 -9.21 -19.50
C TRP A 13 66.70 -10.65 -19.27
N LEU A 14 67.44 -10.93 -18.20
CA LEU A 14 67.99 -12.26 -17.91
C LEU A 14 67.38 -12.88 -16.65
N PHE A 15 67.19 -12.06 -15.62
CA PHE A 15 66.62 -12.41 -14.33
C PHE A 15 65.59 -11.37 -13.91
N GLY A 16 64.55 -11.80 -13.20
CA GLY A 16 63.67 -10.91 -12.43
C GLY A 16 62.23 -11.38 -12.41
N ASN A 17 61.50 -11.00 -11.38
CA ASN A 17 60.09 -11.37 -11.23
C ASN A 17 59.20 -10.33 -11.88
N GLY A 18 58.06 -10.78 -12.38
CA GLY A 18 57.01 -9.92 -12.89
C GLY A 18 56.33 -9.12 -11.78
N GLY A 19 56.01 -7.86 -12.07
CA GLY A 19 55.26 -7.00 -11.17
C GLY A 19 53.77 -7.38 -11.09
N PRO A 20 53.07 -6.98 -10.02
CA PRO A 20 51.63 -7.20 -9.90
C PRO A 20 50.85 -6.36 -10.93
N GLY A 21 49.73 -6.92 -11.42
CA GLY A 21 48.78 -6.19 -12.24
C GLY A 21 48.00 -5.14 -11.43
N GLY A 22 47.62 -4.03 -12.07
CA GLY A 22 46.85 -2.97 -11.41
C GLY A 22 45.41 -3.40 -11.08
N LEU A 23 44.86 -2.88 -9.98
CA LEU A 23 43.44 -3.09 -9.63
C LEU A 23 42.53 -2.49 -10.69
N GLY A 24 41.44 -3.18 -11.05
CA GLY A 24 40.41 -2.66 -11.95
C GLY A 24 39.67 -1.47 -11.34
N GLY A 25 39.37 -0.45 -12.16
CA GLY A 25 38.39 0.58 -11.78
C GLY A 25 36.98 0.01 -11.69
N LEU A 26 35.98 0.80 -11.26
CA LEU A 26 34.58 0.34 -11.15
C LEU A 26 34.10 -0.38 -12.42
N GLY A 27 33.64 -1.63 -12.28
CA GLY A 27 33.22 -2.54 -13.36
C GLY A 27 34.33 -2.94 -14.34
N GLY A 28 35.56 -2.45 -14.16
CA GLY A 28 36.70 -2.65 -15.05
C GLY A 28 37.54 -3.86 -14.67
N THR A 29 38.18 -4.46 -15.68
CA THR A 29 39.05 -5.63 -15.48
C THR A 29 40.33 -5.25 -14.75
N GLY A 30 40.83 -6.16 -13.91
CA GLY A 30 42.17 -6.07 -13.35
C GLY A 30 43.25 -6.17 -14.44
N GLY A 31 44.36 -5.48 -14.23
CA GLY A 31 45.54 -5.57 -15.10
C GLY A 31 46.18 -6.96 -14.98
N ALA A 32 46.78 -7.44 -16.06
CA ALA A 32 47.55 -8.68 -16.01
C ALA A 32 48.82 -8.51 -15.16
N GLY A 33 49.27 -9.58 -14.52
CA GLY A 33 50.58 -9.66 -13.91
C GLY A 33 51.69 -9.58 -14.97
N GLY A 34 52.83 -9.01 -14.60
CA GLY A 34 54.00 -8.97 -15.47
C GLY A 34 54.60 -10.36 -15.62
N ASN A 35 55.23 -10.64 -16.75
CA ASN A 35 55.98 -11.88 -16.91
C ASN A 35 57.31 -11.83 -16.14
N GLY A 36 57.84 -12.97 -15.74
CA GLY A 36 59.22 -13.11 -15.25
C GLY A 36 60.27 -12.75 -16.32
N GLY A 37 61.54 -12.77 -15.95
CA GLY A 37 62.67 -12.52 -16.84
C GLY A 37 62.82 -13.60 -17.91
N PHE A 38 63.82 -13.50 -18.78
CA PHE A 38 63.94 -14.48 -19.88
C PHE A 38 64.31 -15.89 -19.42
N LEU A 39 65.28 -16.05 -18.51
CA LEU A 39 65.75 -17.37 -18.08
C LEU A 39 65.24 -17.77 -16.71
N PHE A 40 65.25 -16.84 -15.75
CA PHE A 40 64.81 -17.09 -14.38
C PHE A 40 63.92 -15.97 -13.84
N GLY A 41 62.86 -16.35 -13.14
CA GLY A 41 61.98 -15.42 -12.45
C GLY A 41 60.52 -15.84 -12.49
N ASP A 42 59.79 -15.45 -11.45
CA ASP A 42 58.38 -15.77 -11.30
C ASP A 42 57.49 -14.78 -12.04
N GLY A 43 56.31 -15.23 -12.43
CA GLY A 43 55.26 -14.36 -12.93
C GLY A 43 54.63 -13.53 -11.83
N GLY A 44 54.26 -12.29 -12.14
CA GLY A 44 53.55 -11.42 -11.22
C GLY A 44 52.08 -11.80 -11.07
N PRO A 45 51.44 -11.54 -9.92
CA PRO A 45 50.01 -11.81 -9.77
C PRO A 45 49.16 -10.84 -10.60
N GLY A 46 48.02 -11.31 -11.09
CA GLY A 46 47.01 -10.48 -11.75
C GLY A 46 46.31 -9.54 -10.75
N GLY A 47 45.91 -8.36 -11.23
CA GLY A 47 45.15 -7.40 -10.44
C GLY A 47 43.71 -7.85 -10.24
N SER A 48 43.07 -7.44 -9.14
CA SER A 48 41.64 -7.73 -8.95
C SER A 48 40.78 -6.97 -9.95
N GLY A 49 39.65 -7.56 -10.33
CA GLY A 49 38.58 -6.84 -11.01
C GLY A 49 37.96 -5.78 -10.09
N GLY A 50 37.48 -4.69 -10.65
CA GLY A 50 36.82 -3.65 -9.87
C GLY A 50 35.38 -4.00 -9.53
N ALA A 51 34.88 -3.48 -8.42
CA ALA A 51 33.49 -3.65 -8.00
C ALA A 51 32.53 -3.10 -9.06
N GLY A 52 31.44 -3.82 -9.29
CA GLY A 52 30.36 -3.41 -10.17
C GLY A 52 29.74 -2.09 -9.71
N ASN A 53 29.36 -1.27 -10.67
CA ASN A 53 28.62 -0.03 -10.43
C ASN A 53 27.41 -0.06 -11.36
N ALA A 54 26.20 0.18 -10.87
CA ALA A 54 24.98 0.09 -11.68
C ALA A 54 25.04 0.94 -12.96
N ALA A 55 25.75 2.08 -12.93
CA ALA A 55 25.93 2.96 -14.09
C ALA A 55 26.98 2.47 -15.12
N VAL A 56 27.68 1.37 -14.83
CA VAL A 56 28.83 0.88 -15.60
C VAL A 56 28.73 -0.64 -15.78
N ASN A 57 28.75 -1.12 -17.03
CA ASN A 57 28.69 -2.56 -17.32
C ASN A 57 27.50 -3.25 -16.62
N ASN A 58 26.38 -2.56 -16.51
CA ASN A 58 25.14 -3.02 -15.87
C ASN A 58 25.35 -3.50 -14.42
N GLY A 59 26.33 -2.94 -13.70
CA GLY A 59 26.65 -3.36 -12.35
C GLY A 59 27.44 -4.66 -12.24
N ILE A 60 27.85 -5.28 -13.35
CA ILE A 60 28.62 -6.52 -13.30
C ILE A 60 30.03 -6.22 -12.81
N GLY A 61 30.52 -7.05 -11.88
CA GLY A 61 31.88 -6.97 -11.38
C GLY A 61 32.91 -7.16 -12.49
N GLY A 62 34.01 -6.41 -12.41
CA GLY A 62 35.11 -6.54 -13.37
C GLY A 62 35.79 -7.91 -13.28
N ARG A 63 36.33 -8.42 -14.38
CA ARG A 63 37.11 -9.66 -14.33
C ARG A 63 38.46 -9.45 -13.64
N GLY A 64 38.94 -10.44 -12.92
CA GLY A 64 40.32 -10.48 -12.45
C GLY A 64 41.32 -10.51 -13.61
N GLY A 65 42.47 -9.89 -13.43
CA GLY A 65 43.56 -9.92 -14.39
C GLY A 65 44.25 -11.27 -14.41
N ALA A 66 44.76 -11.69 -15.56
CA ALA A 66 45.57 -12.92 -15.64
C ALA A 66 46.85 -12.78 -14.81
N GLY A 67 47.32 -13.87 -14.21
CA GLY A 67 48.66 -13.96 -13.68
C GLY A 67 49.70 -13.91 -14.80
N GLY A 68 50.86 -13.33 -14.51
CA GLY A 68 51.98 -13.28 -15.42
C GLY A 68 52.64 -14.65 -15.56
N ASN A 69 53.25 -14.91 -16.71
CA ASN A 69 53.99 -16.15 -16.94
C ASN A 69 55.39 -16.06 -16.32
N ALA A 70 55.89 -17.18 -15.82
CA ALA A 70 57.26 -17.28 -15.35
C ALA A 70 58.28 -17.24 -16.51
N ALA A 71 59.55 -17.16 -16.14
CA ALA A 71 60.69 -17.24 -17.04
C ALA A 71 60.86 -18.62 -17.70
N LEU A 72 61.58 -18.69 -18.82
CA LEU A 72 61.65 -19.88 -19.68
C LEU A 72 62.20 -21.13 -18.98
N MET A 73 63.26 -21.02 -18.18
CA MET A 73 63.92 -22.20 -17.58
C MET A 73 63.33 -22.56 -16.23
N SER A 74 63.16 -21.57 -15.35
CA SER A 74 62.52 -21.81 -14.05
C SER A 74 61.82 -20.59 -13.49
N GLY A 75 60.67 -20.85 -12.87
CA GLY A 75 59.91 -19.88 -12.09
C GLY A 75 58.46 -20.33 -11.95
N ALA A 76 57.80 -19.87 -10.90
CA ALA A 76 56.37 -20.11 -10.69
C ALA A 76 55.52 -19.10 -11.47
N GLY A 77 54.43 -19.57 -12.05
CA GLY A 77 53.45 -18.71 -12.69
C GLY A 77 52.75 -17.81 -11.65
N GLY A 78 52.40 -16.60 -12.05
CA GLY A 78 51.69 -15.66 -11.18
C GLY A 78 50.25 -16.10 -10.93
N ALA A 79 49.71 -15.83 -9.75
CA ALA A 79 48.30 -16.09 -9.47
C ALA A 79 47.38 -15.19 -10.32
N GLY A 80 46.23 -15.70 -10.74
CA GLY A 80 45.17 -14.90 -11.33
C GLY A 80 44.54 -13.96 -10.30
N GLY A 81 44.11 -12.78 -10.76
CA GLY A 81 43.42 -11.81 -9.93
C GLY A 81 42.00 -12.25 -9.59
N VAL A 82 41.49 -11.83 -8.43
CA VAL A 82 40.08 -12.09 -8.07
C VAL A 82 39.12 -11.27 -8.91
N GLY A 83 37.95 -11.82 -9.23
CA GLY A 83 36.86 -11.08 -9.85
C GLY A 83 36.24 -10.04 -8.92
N GLY A 84 35.72 -8.96 -9.48
CA GLY A 84 35.03 -7.91 -8.74
C GLY A 84 33.63 -8.34 -8.28
N ILE A 85 33.16 -7.79 -7.17
CA ILE A 85 31.79 -8.02 -6.69
C ILE A 85 30.76 -7.38 -7.64
N GLY A 86 29.58 -7.97 -7.79
CA GLY A 86 28.45 -7.37 -8.48
C GLY A 86 27.82 -6.22 -7.66
N ALA A 87 27.25 -5.23 -8.34
CA ALA A 87 26.50 -4.15 -7.71
C ALA A 87 25.18 -4.65 -7.10
N ALA A 88 24.75 -4.03 -6.01
CA ALA A 88 23.43 -4.30 -5.44
C ALA A 88 22.30 -3.83 -6.36
N GLY A 89 21.17 -4.52 -6.28
CA GLY A 89 19.93 -4.14 -6.94
C GLY A 89 19.32 -2.89 -6.33
N ALA A 90 18.65 -2.08 -7.16
CA ALA A 90 17.95 -0.89 -6.69
C ALA A 90 16.78 -1.26 -5.76
N ALA A 91 16.55 -0.48 -4.72
CA ALA A 91 15.35 -0.65 -3.90
C ALA A 91 14.09 -0.40 -4.75
N GLY A 92 13.05 -1.17 -4.47
CA GLY A 92 11.72 -0.95 -4.97
C GLY A 92 11.18 0.36 -4.42
N VAL A 93 10.51 1.11 -5.28
CA VAL A 93 9.94 2.41 -4.94
C VAL A 93 8.49 2.46 -5.39
N ASN A 94 7.63 2.93 -4.51
CA ASN A 94 6.24 3.20 -4.88
C ASN A 94 6.20 4.35 -5.89
N PRO A 95 5.24 4.33 -6.84
CA PRO A 95 4.92 5.52 -7.61
C PRO A 95 4.63 6.67 -6.65
N GLY A 96 5.24 7.82 -6.87
CA GLY A 96 4.94 9.01 -6.07
C GLY A 96 3.60 9.63 -6.46
N PRO A 97 2.97 10.41 -5.56
CA PRO A 97 1.87 11.28 -5.96
C PRO A 97 2.31 12.15 -7.13
N ALA A 98 1.46 12.23 -8.15
CA ALA A 98 1.72 13.09 -9.28
C ALA A 98 1.34 14.54 -8.94
N ALA A 99 1.92 15.50 -9.68
CA ALA A 99 1.51 16.90 -9.56
C ALA A 99 -0.03 16.98 -9.76
N PRO A 100 -0.78 17.65 -8.85
CA PRO A 100 -2.23 17.67 -8.90
C PRO A 100 -2.76 18.17 -10.25
N ASN A 101 -3.69 17.42 -10.84
CA ASN A 101 -4.29 17.71 -12.15
C ASN A 101 -5.82 17.83 -12.04
N GLY A 102 -6.26 18.65 -11.08
CA GLY A 102 -7.68 18.86 -10.79
C GLY A 102 -8.42 17.58 -10.38
N SER A 103 -9.75 17.65 -10.39
CA SER A 103 -10.64 16.51 -10.14
C SER A 103 -11.45 16.17 -11.40
N ALA A 104 -11.77 14.90 -11.58
CA ALA A 104 -12.77 14.48 -12.55
C ALA A 104 -14.17 15.00 -12.18
N GLN A 105 -15.13 14.87 -13.11
CA GLN A 105 -16.48 15.37 -12.91
C GLN A 105 -17.17 14.69 -11.72
N GLY A 106 -17.81 15.49 -10.87
CA GLY A 106 -18.60 14.99 -9.74
C GLY A 106 -19.90 14.35 -10.19
N GLY A 107 -20.44 13.48 -9.34
CA GLY A 107 -21.75 12.87 -9.53
C GLY A 107 -22.89 13.86 -9.35
N ALA A 108 -23.98 13.65 -10.09
CA ALA A 108 -25.18 14.47 -9.98
C ALA A 108 -25.82 14.35 -8.59
N HIS A 109 -26.42 15.42 -8.09
CA HIS A 109 -27.17 15.37 -6.84
C HIS A 109 -28.51 14.64 -7.02
N GLY A 110 -28.91 13.91 -5.99
CA GLY A 110 -30.22 13.28 -5.94
C GLY A 110 -31.35 14.30 -5.84
N ALA A 111 -32.50 13.99 -6.43
CA ALA A 111 -33.66 14.87 -6.40
C ALA A 111 -34.32 14.86 -5.01
N PRO A 112 -34.51 16.02 -4.35
CA PRO A 112 -35.24 16.09 -3.09
C PRO A 112 -36.74 15.87 -3.33
N VAL A 113 -37.42 15.30 -2.33
CA VAL A 113 -38.86 15.06 -2.38
C VAL A 113 -39.52 15.56 -1.09
N ALA A 114 -40.55 16.40 -1.25
CA ALA A 114 -41.38 16.88 -0.15
C ALA A 114 -42.84 16.53 -0.40
N THR A 115 -43.48 15.89 0.57
CA THR A 115 -44.92 15.54 0.53
C THR A 115 -45.62 16.06 1.77
N SER A 116 -46.78 16.68 1.58
CA SER A 116 -47.61 17.18 2.67
C SER A 116 -49.07 16.93 2.35
N VAL A 117 -49.74 16.09 3.14
CA VAL A 117 -51.13 15.70 2.89
C VAL A 117 -51.92 15.53 4.19
N VAL A 118 -53.24 15.53 4.05
CA VAL A 118 -54.14 15.04 5.09
C VAL A 118 -54.17 13.51 4.99
N GLY A 119 -53.84 12.81 6.09
CA GLY A 119 -53.69 11.36 6.15
C GLY A 119 -52.23 10.93 6.14
N SER A 120 -51.87 10.08 5.18
CA SER A 120 -50.57 9.42 5.10
C SER A 120 -49.66 10.07 4.05
N ALA A 121 -48.54 10.65 4.49
CA ALA A 121 -47.50 11.22 3.65
C ALA A 121 -46.29 10.26 3.57
N THR A 122 -45.77 10.05 2.37
CA THR A 122 -44.55 9.27 2.14
C THR A 122 -43.65 10.02 1.17
N ALA A 123 -42.38 10.23 1.52
CA ALA A 123 -41.40 10.82 0.63
C ALA A 123 -40.17 9.90 0.49
N THR A 124 -39.83 9.59 -0.76
CA THR A 124 -38.60 8.87 -1.10
C THR A 124 -37.84 9.75 -2.08
N SER A 125 -36.65 10.18 -1.68
CA SER A 125 -35.79 11.06 -2.47
C SER A 125 -34.83 10.27 -3.37
N GLY A 126 -34.24 10.94 -4.35
CA GLY A 126 -33.26 10.33 -5.25
C GLY A 126 -31.87 10.15 -4.65
N ASP A 127 -31.15 9.14 -5.13
CA ASP A 127 -29.75 8.89 -4.82
C ASP A 127 -28.81 9.88 -5.50
N GLY A 128 -27.62 10.05 -4.92
CA GLY A 128 -26.52 10.75 -5.57
C GLY A 128 -25.84 9.90 -6.65
N GLY A 129 -25.48 10.54 -7.76
CA GLY A 129 -24.76 9.91 -8.86
C GLY A 129 -23.31 9.59 -8.52
N LEU A 130 -22.71 8.66 -9.25
CA LEU A 130 -21.30 8.31 -9.11
C LEU A 130 -20.40 9.45 -9.59
N GLY A 131 -19.28 9.67 -8.90
CA GLY A 131 -18.19 10.50 -9.40
C GLY A 131 -17.44 9.82 -10.54
N ALA A 132 -16.99 10.60 -11.52
CA ALA A 132 -16.22 10.07 -12.64
C ALA A 132 -14.79 9.69 -12.21
N ASN A 133 -14.20 8.69 -12.86
CA ASN A 133 -12.80 8.33 -12.62
C ASN A 133 -11.85 9.38 -13.22
N GLY A 134 -10.72 9.63 -12.54
CA GLY A 134 -9.59 10.36 -13.11
C GLY A 134 -8.94 9.54 -14.22
N SER A 135 -8.69 10.18 -15.37
CA SER A 135 -8.04 9.55 -16.53
C SER A 135 -6.64 10.11 -16.80
N LEU A 136 -6.30 11.25 -16.19
CA LEU A 136 -5.00 11.89 -16.34
C LEU A 136 -4.10 11.60 -15.14
N VAL A 137 -2.79 11.65 -15.36
CA VAL A 137 -1.78 11.60 -14.29
C VAL A 137 -2.04 12.77 -13.33
N GLY A 138 -2.10 12.46 -12.03
CA GLY A 138 -2.36 13.42 -10.95
C GLY A 138 -3.81 13.88 -10.81
N GLN A 139 -4.72 13.42 -11.67
CA GLN A 139 -6.13 13.83 -11.58
C GLN A 139 -6.84 13.02 -10.51
N ALA A 140 -7.47 13.72 -9.57
CA ALA A 140 -8.28 13.08 -8.56
C ALA A 140 -9.58 12.52 -9.16
N GLY A 141 -10.12 11.46 -8.54
CA GLY A 141 -11.47 11.01 -8.85
C GLY A 141 -12.51 12.10 -8.55
N GLY A 142 -13.60 12.10 -9.30
CA GLY A 142 -14.73 12.98 -9.07
C GLY A 142 -15.46 12.61 -7.79
N PHE A 143 -15.98 13.60 -7.08
CA PHE A 143 -16.77 13.34 -5.87
C PHE A 143 -18.09 12.65 -6.20
N GLY A 144 -18.55 11.78 -5.33
CA GLY A 144 -19.89 11.25 -5.38
C GLY A 144 -20.93 12.35 -5.18
N GLY A 145 -22.06 12.25 -5.88
CA GLY A 145 -23.18 13.15 -5.71
C GLY A 145 -23.79 13.01 -4.32
N GLN A 146 -24.22 14.12 -3.72
CA GLN A 146 -25.06 14.08 -2.53
C GLN A 146 -26.44 13.54 -2.89
N ALA A 147 -27.06 12.78 -2.00
CA ALA A 147 -28.45 12.39 -2.17
C ALA A 147 -29.42 13.58 -1.99
N GLY A 148 -30.66 13.42 -2.48
CA GLY A 148 -31.72 14.39 -2.25
C GLY A 148 -32.39 14.17 -0.89
N ALA A 149 -32.81 15.23 -0.21
CA ALA A 149 -33.53 15.14 1.07
C ALA A 149 -34.98 14.67 0.90
N ALA A 150 -35.50 13.89 1.87
CA ALA A 150 -36.91 13.51 1.91
C ALA A 150 -37.65 14.14 3.11
N THR A 151 -38.76 14.84 2.83
CA THR A 151 -39.64 15.42 3.84
C THR A 151 -41.07 14.92 3.65
N ALA A 152 -41.66 14.34 4.70
CA ALA A 152 -43.05 13.90 4.70
C ALA A 152 -43.81 14.52 5.88
N THR A 153 -44.95 15.15 5.59
CA THR A 153 -45.83 15.76 6.60
C THR A 153 -47.25 15.20 6.47
N GLY A 154 -47.64 14.35 7.42
CA GLY A 154 -48.99 13.81 7.54
C GLY A 154 -49.80 14.54 8.61
N SER A 155 -51.02 14.95 8.29
CA SER A 155 -51.91 15.64 9.24
C SER A 155 -53.31 15.02 9.26
N SER A 156 -54.04 15.11 10.38
CA SER A 156 -55.46 14.69 10.44
C SER A 156 -56.38 15.88 10.70
N ILE A 157 -57.49 15.96 9.99
CA ILE A 157 -58.60 16.85 10.34
C ILE A 157 -59.56 16.05 11.21
N SER A 158 -59.70 16.44 12.48
CA SER A 158 -60.70 16.02 13.47
C SER A 158 -61.26 14.58 13.34
N GLY A 159 -60.74 13.65 14.16
CA GLY A 159 -61.61 12.68 14.84
C GLY A 159 -61.40 11.18 14.61
N VAL A 160 -60.84 10.69 13.48
CA VAL A 160 -60.71 9.22 13.31
C VAL A 160 -59.50 8.76 12.48
N ILE A 161 -58.95 9.60 11.60
CA ILE A 161 -57.89 9.14 10.66
C ILE A 161 -56.51 9.25 11.33
N PRO A 162 -55.76 8.14 11.49
CA PRO A 162 -54.38 8.20 11.91
C PRO A 162 -53.54 8.95 10.88
N SER A 163 -52.61 9.79 11.32
CA SER A 163 -51.61 10.38 10.44
C SER A 163 -50.34 9.54 10.40
N LEU A 164 -49.81 9.37 9.20
CA LEU A 164 -48.55 8.71 8.94
C LEU A 164 -47.64 9.66 8.18
N ALA A 165 -46.39 9.74 8.59
CA ALA A 165 -45.32 10.34 7.82
C ALA A 165 -44.16 9.35 7.74
N ALA A 166 -43.74 9.00 6.54
CA ALA A 166 -42.59 8.14 6.34
C ALA A 166 -41.63 8.75 5.33
N THR A 167 -40.34 8.75 5.67
CA THR A 167 -39.28 9.20 4.77
C THR A 167 -38.21 8.13 4.60
N SER A 168 -37.75 8.01 3.36
CA SER A 168 -36.57 7.26 2.98
C SER A 168 -35.64 8.15 2.18
N GLY A 169 -34.51 8.52 2.78
CA GLY A 169 -33.48 9.31 2.11
C GLY A 169 -32.74 8.52 1.04
N GLY A 170 -32.31 9.23 0.00
CA GLY A 170 -31.44 8.67 -1.03
C GLY A 170 -30.03 8.45 -0.48
N ASN A 171 -29.28 7.55 -1.07
CA ASN A 171 -27.89 7.27 -0.71
C ASN A 171 -26.92 8.19 -1.46
N GLY A 172 -25.85 8.62 -0.81
CA GLY A 172 -24.77 9.35 -1.47
C GLY A 172 -24.09 8.49 -2.53
N GLY A 173 -23.69 9.10 -3.64
CA GLY A 173 -22.98 8.41 -4.71
C GLY A 173 -21.56 8.05 -4.30
N ALA A 174 -20.98 6.99 -4.88
CA ALA A 174 -19.56 6.70 -4.68
C ALA A 174 -18.68 7.73 -5.39
N GLY A 175 -17.51 8.03 -4.83
CA GLY A 175 -16.49 8.80 -5.52
C GLY A 175 -15.75 7.97 -6.58
N GLY A 176 -15.27 8.64 -7.62
CA GLY A 176 -14.52 8.01 -8.71
C GLY A 176 -13.10 7.63 -8.30
N THR A 177 -12.48 6.71 -9.03
CA THR A 177 -11.08 6.35 -8.81
C THR A 177 -10.14 7.48 -9.24
N GLY A 178 -9.01 7.65 -8.58
CA GLY A 178 -7.95 8.57 -9.03
C GLY A 178 -7.25 8.06 -10.29
N GLY A 179 -6.76 8.98 -11.12
CA GLY A 179 -5.78 8.66 -12.16
C GLY A 179 -4.42 8.31 -11.55
N MET A 180 -3.44 7.88 -12.34
CA MET A 180 -2.09 7.55 -11.84
C MET A 180 -1.53 8.70 -10.98
N GLY A 181 -1.10 8.41 -9.75
CA GLY A 181 -0.61 9.39 -8.78
C GLY A 181 -1.68 10.36 -8.23
N GLY A 182 -2.94 10.23 -8.63
CA GLY A 182 -4.07 11.01 -8.16
C GLY A 182 -4.86 10.27 -7.06
N MET A 183 -5.40 11.04 -6.12
CA MET A 183 -6.25 10.48 -5.06
C MET A 183 -7.62 10.07 -5.60
N GLY A 184 -8.32 9.18 -4.88
CA GLY A 184 -9.73 8.92 -5.16
C GLY A 184 -10.63 10.15 -4.93
N GLY A 185 -11.86 10.09 -5.44
CA GLY A 185 -12.90 11.06 -5.13
C GLY A 185 -13.64 10.72 -3.83
N GLN A 186 -13.98 11.72 -3.03
CA GLN A 186 -14.83 11.55 -1.84
C GLN A 186 -16.19 10.92 -2.17
N GLY A 187 -16.71 10.09 -1.25
CA GLY A 187 -18.09 9.63 -1.30
C GLY A 187 -19.08 10.77 -1.05
N GLY A 188 -20.25 10.70 -1.68
CA GLY A 188 -21.34 11.65 -1.50
C GLY A 188 -22.03 11.49 -0.15
N LEU A 189 -22.62 12.56 0.36
CA LEU A 189 -23.39 12.51 1.61
C LEU A 189 -24.73 11.79 1.40
N GLY A 190 -25.13 11.00 2.40
CA GLY A 190 -26.51 10.58 2.55
C GLY A 190 -27.41 11.76 2.90
N ALA A 191 -28.67 11.71 2.50
CA ALA A 191 -29.55 12.87 2.63
C ALA A 191 -30.39 12.86 3.90
N ASP A 192 -30.41 14.00 4.59
CA ASP A 192 -31.19 14.22 5.79
C ASP A 192 -32.70 14.09 5.51
N ASN A 193 -33.40 13.41 6.43
CA ASN A 193 -34.82 13.12 6.27
C ASN A 193 -35.65 13.61 7.43
N THR A 194 -36.84 14.16 7.14
CA THR A 194 -37.76 14.66 8.16
C THR A 194 -39.17 14.09 7.96
N ALA A 195 -39.64 13.29 8.92
CA ALA A 195 -41.01 12.79 8.96
C ALA A 195 -41.78 13.48 10.10
N THR A 196 -42.88 14.16 9.79
CA THR A 196 -43.75 14.82 10.77
C THR A 196 -45.18 14.30 10.65
N ALA A 197 -45.71 13.70 11.71
CA ALA A 197 -47.09 13.21 11.76
C ALA A 197 -47.83 13.87 12.91
N THR A 198 -48.94 14.56 12.62
CA THR A 198 -49.80 15.19 13.64
C THR A 198 -51.22 14.67 13.52
N ALA A 199 -51.82 14.23 14.62
CA ALA A 199 -53.21 13.79 14.65
C ALA A 199 -53.89 14.04 16.00
N SER A 200 -55.19 13.79 16.09
CA SER A 200 -55.91 13.80 17.37
C SER A 200 -55.86 12.45 18.09
N ILE A 201 -55.73 11.33 17.37
CA ILE A 201 -55.77 9.98 17.96
C ILE A 201 -54.47 9.21 17.70
N GLY A 202 -54.04 9.06 16.44
CA GLY A 202 -52.87 8.25 16.11
C GLY A 202 -51.91 8.99 15.19
N ALA A 203 -50.66 9.16 15.61
CA ALA A 203 -49.61 9.78 14.82
C ALA A 203 -48.39 8.86 14.76
N THR A 204 -47.94 8.52 13.55
CA THR A 204 -46.72 7.73 13.34
C THR A 204 -45.78 8.45 12.40
N ALA A 205 -44.55 8.73 12.85
CA ALA A 205 -43.49 9.32 12.04
C ALA A 205 -42.30 8.35 11.97
N THR A 206 -41.81 8.08 10.76
CA THR A 206 -40.62 7.23 10.53
C THR A 206 -39.66 7.92 9.59
N ALA A 207 -38.43 8.16 10.01
CA ALA A 207 -37.38 8.76 9.19
C ALA A 207 -36.15 7.85 9.14
N THR A 208 -35.82 7.35 7.95
CA THR A 208 -34.74 6.37 7.74
C THR A 208 -34.04 6.58 6.39
N GLY A 209 -32.99 5.82 6.13
CA GLY A 209 -32.25 5.86 4.87
C GLY A 209 -31.12 6.88 4.88
N GLY A 210 -30.57 7.19 3.71
CA GLY A 210 -29.48 8.15 3.59
C GLY A 210 -28.11 7.58 3.91
N LEU A 211 -27.71 6.49 3.28
CA LEU A 211 -26.34 5.98 3.42
C LEU A 211 -25.36 6.97 2.80
N GLY A 212 -24.18 7.11 3.40
CA GLY A 212 -23.06 7.79 2.76
C GLY A 212 -22.47 6.96 1.62
N GLY A 213 -21.99 7.63 0.57
CA GLY A 213 -21.32 7.00 -0.56
C GLY A 213 -19.91 6.53 -0.21
N THR A 214 -19.40 5.53 -0.90
CA THR A 214 -18.02 5.05 -0.66
C THR A 214 -17.00 6.04 -1.24
N GLY A 215 -15.86 6.21 -0.58
CA GLY A 215 -14.71 6.89 -1.14
C GLY A 215 -14.15 6.12 -2.34
N GLY A 216 -13.67 6.86 -3.34
CA GLY A 216 -13.00 6.32 -4.51
C GLY A 216 -11.61 5.81 -4.20
N THR A 217 -11.15 4.82 -4.94
CA THR A 217 -9.79 4.30 -4.79
C THR A 217 -8.75 5.28 -5.33
N GLY A 218 -7.59 5.37 -4.71
CA GLY A 218 -6.45 6.09 -5.28
C GLY A 218 -5.93 5.41 -6.55
N GLY A 219 -5.40 6.18 -7.49
CA GLY A 219 -4.57 5.61 -8.56
C GLY A 219 -3.22 5.14 -8.01
N SER A 220 -2.39 4.47 -8.83
CA SER A 220 -1.06 4.04 -8.38
C SER A 220 -0.24 5.21 -7.82
N GLY A 221 0.23 5.12 -6.57
CA GLY A 221 0.89 6.22 -5.85
C GLY A 221 -0.04 7.27 -5.22
N GLY A 222 -1.36 7.12 -5.36
CA GLY A 222 -2.38 7.99 -4.81
C GLY A 222 -3.16 7.34 -3.67
N ASP A 223 -3.61 8.16 -2.73
CA ASP A 223 -4.40 7.72 -1.58
C ASP A 223 -5.87 7.49 -1.95
N GLY A 224 -6.54 6.62 -1.21
CA GLY A 224 -7.99 6.47 -1.23
C GLY A 224 -8.69 7.68 -0.59
N ALA A 225 -9.91 7.95 -1.02
CA ALA A 225 -10.69 9.08 -0.50
C ALA A 225 -11.54 8.70 0.71
N LEU A 226 -12.07 9.70 1.41
CA LEU A 226 -12.99 9.46 2.53
C LEU A 226 -14.34 8.95 2.01
N GLY A 227 -15.00 8.13 2.82
CA GLY A 227 -16.41 7.83 2.66
C GLY A 227 -17.29 9.02 3.01
N GLY A 228 -18.46 9.13 2.37
CA GLY A 228 -19.45 10.15 2.68
C GLY A 228 -20.13 9.87 4.02
N ALA A 229 -20.56 10.91 4.72
CA ALA A 229 -21.33 10.73 5.94
C ALA A 229 -22.75 10.21 5.65
N GLY A 230 -23.32 9.45 6.58
CA GLY A 230 -24.72 9.09 6.57
C GLY A 230 -25.64 10.23 7.01
N ALA A 231 -26.93 10.09 6.74
CA ALA A 231 -27.94 11.12 6.93
C ALA A 231 -28.38 11.33 8.37
N ASN A 232 -28.71 12.57 8.70
CA ASN A 232 -29.41 12.94 9.92
C ASN A 232 -30.92 12.81 9.71
N ASN A 233 -31.54 11.91 10.46
CA ASN A 233 -32.95 11.57 10.30
C ASN A 233 -33.75 12.03 11.51
N THR A 234 -34.85 12.73 11.24
CA THR A 234 -35.72 13.34 12.25
C THR A 234 -37.15 12.84 12.09
N ALA A 235 -37.71 12.25 13.15
CA ALA A 235 -39.10 11.81 13.21
C ALA A 235 -39.83 12.52 14.35
N VAL A 236 -40.94 13.19 14.03
CA VAL A 236 -41.79 13.89 14.99
C VAL A 236 -43.21 13.38 14.87
N ALA A 237 -43.74 12.81 15.95
CA ALA A 237 -45.13 12.33 16.01
C ALA A 237 -45.87 13.02 17.17
N ALA A 238 -47.02 13.63 16.89
CA ALA A 238 -47.84 14.32 17.89
C ALA A 238 -49.31 13.89 17.78
N ALA A 239 -49.83 13.28 18.85
CA ALA A 239 -51.23 12.89 18.99
C ALA A 239 -51.87 13.70 20.14
N SER A 240 -52.58 14.78 19.81
CA SER A 240 -52.99 15.81 20.78
C SER A 240 -54.29 15.55 21.54
N GLY A 241 -55.06 14.50 21.19
CA GLY A 241 -56.25 14.10 21.94
C GLY A 241 -55.90 13.39 23.24
N SER A 242 -56.84 13.36 24.20
CA SER A 242 -56.61 12.75 25.52
C SER A 242 -56.19 11.28 25.44
N VAL A 243 -56.70 10.53 24.46
CA VAL A 243 -56.35 9.11 24.19
C VAL A 243 -55.24 8.94 23.14
N GLY A 244 -54.51 10.02 22.85
CA GLY A 244 -53.54 10.10 21.75
C GLY A 244 -52.40 9.09 21.85
N GLN A 245 -52.11 8.42 20.73
CA GLN A 245 -51.02 7.50 20.54
C GLN A 245 -50.03 8.05 19.51
N ALA A 246 -48.81 8.35 19.95
CA ALA A 246 -47.74 8.87 19.11
C ALA A 246 -46.55 7.90 19.06
N ARG A 247 -46.05 7.65 17.85
CA ARG A 247 -44.83 6.86 17.63
C ARG A 247 -43.88 7.58 16.67
N ALA A 248 -42.70 7.92 17.13
CA ALA A 248 -41.62 8.44 16.32
C ALA A 248 -40.48 7.42 16.25
N THR A 249 -39.98 7.16 15.04
CA THR A 249 -38.84 6.27 14.80
C THR A 249 -37.86 6.95 13.86
N ALA A 250 -36.63 7.17 14.30
CA ALA A 250 -35.58 7.76 13.47
C ALA A 250 -34.32 6.93 13.53
N GLY A 251 -33.82 6.49 12.37
CA GLY A 251 -32.54 5.80 12.28
C GLY A 251 -31.60 6.59 11.41
N GLY A 252 -30.48 7.07 11.94
CA GLY A 252 -29.46 7.78 11.17
C GLY A 252 -28.87 6.89 10.07
N GLY A 253 -28.42 7.51 8.97
CA GLY A 253 -27.82 6.78 7.86
C GLY A 253 -26.43 6.24 8.21
N VAL A 254 -26.05 5.10 7.66
CA VAL A 254 -24.69 4.56 7.81
C VAL A 254 -23.69 5.39 6.99
N GLY A 255 -22.50 5.65 7.53
CA GLY A 255 -21.41 6.28 6.79
C GLY A 255 -20.83 5.37 5.72
N GLY A 256 -20.42 5.93 4.58
CA GLY A 256 -19.80 5.18 3.50
C GLY A 256 -18.40 4.71 3.86
N SER A 257 -17.92 3.61 3.28
CA SER A 257 -16.54 3.18 3.49
C SER A 257 -15.54 4.15 2.84
N GLY A 258 -14.34 4.25 3.40
CA GLY A 258 -13.21 4.90 2.74
C GLY A 258 -12.78 4.13 1.51
N GLY A 259 -12.18 4.83 0.55
CA GLY A 259 -11.59 4.24 -0.64
C GLY A 259 -10.25 3.58 -0.36
N ASN A 260 -9.90 2.55 -1.11
CA ASN A 260 -8.58 1.92 -0.97
C ASN A 260 -7.47 2.81 -1.55
N GLY A 261 -6.27 2.73 -0.99
CA GLY A 261 -5.07 3.30 -1.61
C GLY A 261 -4.68 2.56 -2.89
N GLY A 262 -4.15 3.27 -3.88
CA GLY A 262 -3.44 2.63 -4.98
C GLY A 262 -2.06 2.15 -4.54
N ILE A 263 -1.24 1.59 -5.44
CA ILE A 263 0.10 1.06 -5.09
C ILE A 263 0.89 2.06 -4.22
N GLY A 264 1.25 1.64 -3.01
CA GLY A 264 1.96 2.44 -2.01
C GLY A 264 1.18 3.58 -1.35
N GLY A 265 -0.07 3.82 -1.77
CA GLY A 265 -0.96 4.85 -1.24
C GLY A 265 -1.76 4.37 -0.03
N ASN A 266 -2.15 5.29 0.82
CA ASN A 266 -2.93 5.00 2.02
C ASN A 266 -4.41 4.79 1.68
N GLY A 267 -5.10 4.01 2.52
CA GLY A 267 -6.55 3.94 2.50
C GLY A 267 -7.19 5.22 3.03
N GLY A 268 -8.35 5.59 2.49
CA GLY A 268 -9.14 6.72 2.97
C GLY A 268 -9.96 6.37 4.21
N THR A 269 -10.35 7.37 4.99
CA THR A 269 -11.14 7.12 6.20
C THR A 269 -12.60 6.79 5.86
N GLY A 270 -13.26 5.99 6.68
CA GLY A 270 -14.71 5.82 6.61
C GLY A 270 -15.47 7.10 6.95
N GLY A 271 -16.66 7.24 6.38
CA GLY A 271 -17.57 8.34 6.66
C GLY A 271 -18.26 8.17 8.01
N ALA A 272 -18.67 9.28 8.63
CA ALA A 272 -19.40 9.23 9.89
C ALA A 272 -20.82 8.67 9.70
N GLY A 273 -21.33 7.97 10.70
CA GLY A 273 -22.74 7.62 10.81
C GLY A 273 -23.58 8.88 11.09
N GLY A 274 -24.77 8.91 10.52
CA GLY A 274 -25.72 10.00 10.68
C GLY A 274 -26.50 9.92 11.99
N THR A 275 -27.08 11.03 12.41
CA THR A 275 -27.83 11.10 13.67
C THR A 275 -29.29 10.62 13.51
N GLY A 276 -29.84 9.99 14.54
CA GLY A 276 -31.27 9.70 14.64
C GLY A 276 -31.92 10.56 15.72
N THR A 277 -32.99 11.29 15.38
CA THR A 277 -33.74 12.10 16.35
C THR A 277 -35.22 11.76 16.30
N ALA A 278 -35.78 11.28 17.41
CA ALA A 278 -37.18 10.89 17.51
C ALA A 278 -37.88 11.65 18.63
N SER A 279 -39.00 12.30 18.32
CA SER A 279 -39.83 13.02 19.29
C SER A 279 -41.29 12.58 19.19
N ALA A 280 -41.84 12.06 20.28
CA ALA A 280 -43.22 11.59 20.35
C ALA A 280 -43.99 12.29 21.48
N ALA A 281 -45.09 12.95 21.14
CA ALA A 281 -46.01 13.57 22.10
C ALA A 281 -47.38 12.89 22.03
N GLY A 282 -47.75 12.15 23.07
CA GLY A 282 -49.03 11.44 23.19
C GLY A 282 -50.04 12.16 24.08
N GLY A 283 -51.21 11.54 24.25
CA GLY A 283 -52.28 12.06 25.09
C GLY A 283 -52.01 11.98 26.60
N THR A 284 -52.97 12.47 27.37
CA THR A 284 -52.89 12.59 28.83
C THR A 284 -53.69 11.51 29.59
N ASP A 285 -54.48 10.67 28.91
CA ASP A 285 -55.22 9.58 29.55
C ASP A 285 -54.27 8.43 29.95
N PRO A 286 -54.11 8.14 31.25
CA PRO A 286 -53.18 7.11 31.73
C PRO A 286 -53.55 5.69 31.30
N ASN A 287 -54.80 5.43 30.90
CA ASN A 287 -55.25 4.10 30.54
C ASN A 287 -55.07 3.79 29.04
N THR A 288 -55.03 4.81 28.19
CA THR A 288 -55.07 4.62 26.72
C THR A 288 -54.01 5.40 25.95
N ALA A 289 -53.51 6.52 26.47
CA ALA A 289 -52.55 7.34 25.76
C ALA A 289 -51.16 6.71 25.79
N LYS A 290 -50.40 6.89 24.70
CA LYS A 290 -49.04 6.33 24.57
C LYS A 290 -48.14 7.25 23.76
N ALA A 291 -46.89 7.41 24.19
CA ALA A 291 -45.85 8.11 23.43
C ALA A 291 -44.60 7.24 23.36
N ILE A 292 -44.16 6.89 22.14
CA ILE A 292 -42.97 6.07 21.91
C ILE A 292 -42.02 6.82 20.98
N ALA A 293 -40.82 7.11 21.45
CA ALA A 293 -39.73 7.63 20.64
C ALA A 293 -38.59 6.61 20.58
N ILE A 294 -38.22 6.20 19.37
CA ILE A 294 -37.11 5.29 19.12
C ILE A 294 -36.13 5.98 18.18
N ALA A 295 -34.91 6.19 18.65
CA ALA A 295 -33.83 6.75 17.85
C ALA A 295 -32.65 5.78 17.79
N ALA A 296 -32.08 5.61 16.60
CA ALA A 296 -30.84 4.90 16.40
C ALA A 296 -29.86 5.80 15.63
N GLY A 297 -28.60 5.84 16.06
CA GLY A 297 -27.52 6.44 15.30
C GLY A 297 -27.11 5.50 14.17
N GLY A 298 -26.65 6.08 13.06
CA GLY A 298 -26.10 5.30 11.97
C GLY A 298 -24.73 4.72 12.32
N LEU A 299 -24.36 3.59 11.73
CA LEU A 299 -23.00 3.05 11.89
C LEU A 299 -21.98 3.96 11.20
N GLY A 300 -20.77 4.03 11.73
CA GLY A 300 -19.63 4.60 11.03
C GLY A 300 -19.17 3.70 9.87
N GLY A 301 -18.70 4.31 8.79
CA GLY A 301 -18.15 3.59 7.63
C GLY A 301 -16.80 2.96 7.94
N THR A 302 -16.46 1.86 7.28
CA THR A 302 -15.12 1.25 7.44
C THR A 302 -14.03 2.09 6.78
N GLY A 303 -12.81 2.07 7.31
CA GLY A 303 -11.65 2.61 6.61
C GLY A 303 -11.29 1.80 5.37
N GLY A 304 -10.73 2.46 4.36
CA GLY A 304 -10.22 1.83 3.16
C GLY A 304 -8.90 1.08 3.42
N ALA A 305 -8.62 0.04 2.65
CA ALA A 305 -7.35 -0.67 2.75
C ALA A 305 -6.20 0.18 2.18
N GLY A 306 -5.01 0.05 2.76
CA GLY A 306 -3.78 0.56 2.16
C GLY A 306 -3.41 -0.22 0.91
N GLY A 307 -2.79 0.44 -0.06
CA GLY A 307 -2.35 -0.22 -1.29
C GLY A 307 -1.06 -1.00 -1.10
N THR A 308 -0.87 -2.05 -1.89
CA THR A 308 0.35 -2.87 -1.85
C THR A 308 1.58 -2.05 -2.24
N GLY A 309 2.74 -2.36 -1.67
CA GLY A 309 4.01 -1.83 -2.13
C GLY A 309 4.30 -2.30 -3.56
N ALA A 310 5.07 -1.51 -4.32
CA ALA A 310 5.47 -1.86 -5.67
C ALA A 310 6.45 -3.05 -5.73
N ASP A 311 6.18 -4.00 -6.62
CA ASP A 311 7.04 -5.15 -6.92
C ASP A 311 8.09 -4.82 -8.00
N ASN A 312 8.89 -3.78 -7.76
CA ASN A 312 9.88 -3.28 -8.72
C ASN A 312 11.31 -3.21 -8.17
N ALA A 313 11.59 -3.95 -7.09
CA ALA A 313 12.94 -4.07 -6.56
C ALA A 313 13.90 -4.73 -7.58
N GLY A 314 15.04 -4.10 -7.80
CA GLY A 314 16.04 -4.53 -8.77
C GLY A 314 16.79 -5.78 -8.33
N MET A 315 17.19 -6.61 -9.29
CA MET A 315 18.08 -7.73 -9.02
C MET A 315 19.51 -7.26 -8.76
N GLY A 316 20.25 -8.01 -7.94
CA GLY A 316 21.70 -7.86 -7.81
C GLY A 316 22.41 -8.24 -9.10
N ALA A 317 23.46 -7.50 -9.45
CA ALA A 317 24.25 -7.77 -10.65
C ALA A 317 25.24 -8.93 -10.45
N ALA A 318 25.69 -9.55 -11.53
CA ALA A 318 26.63 -10.67 -11.43
C ALA A 318 28.03 -10.25 -10.94
N GLY A 319 28.72 -11.17 -10.27
CA GLY A 319 30.14 -11.03 -9.96
C GLY A 319 31.02 -11.22 -11.20
N GLY A 320 32.20 -10.61 -11.18
CA GLY A 320 33.19 -10.75 -12.25
C GLY A 320 33.90 -12.10 -12.20
N ALA A 321 34.31 -12.64 -13.35
CA ALA A 321 35.11 -13.85 -13.36
C ALA A 321 36.51 -13.63 -12.76
N GLY A 322 37.11 -14.65 -12.16
CA GLY A 322 38.51 -14.65 -11.76
C GLY A 322 39.44 -14.66 -12.98
N GLY A 323 40.65 -14.13 -12.80
CA GLY A 323 41.70 -14.17 -13.81
C GLY A 323 42.35 -15.55 -13.87
N THR A 324 42.86 -15.94 -15.03
CA THR A 324 43.62 -17.20 -15.15
C THR A 324 44.97 -17.10 -14.44
N GLY A 325 45.47 -18.20 -13.90
CA GLY A 325 46.84 -18.30 -13.42
C GLY A 325 47.85 -18.25 -14.57
N GLY A 326 49.04 -17.74 -14.31
CA GLY A 326 50.14 -17.70 -15.28
C GLY A 326 50.84 -19.04 -15.41
N HIS A 327 51.46 -19.28 -16.56
CA HIS A 327 52.23 -20.50 -16.80
C HIS A 327 53.57 -20.48 -16.07
N ALA A 328 54.04 -21.63 -15.61
CA ALA A 328 55.38 -21.79 -15.07
C ALA A 328 56.46 -21.82 -16.15
N GLY A 329 57.73 -21.87 -15.74
CA GLY A 329 58.85 -22.13 -16.64
C GLY A 329 58.80 -23.54 -17.23
N LEU A 330 59.42 -23.74 -18.39
CA LEU A 330 59.30 -25.00 -19.14
C LEU A 330 59.84 -26.21 -18.39
N LEU A 331 60.90 -26.04 -17.59
CA LEU A 331 61.57 -27.15 -16.89
C LEU A 331 61.12 -27.24 -15.43
N PHE A 332 61.24 -26.14 -14.69
CA PHE A 332 60.95 -26.11 -13.25
C PHE A 332 59.99 -24.98 -12.87
N GLY A 333 59.13 -25.26 -11.91
CA GLY A 333 58.20 -24.27 -11.35
C GLY A 333 56.74 -24.68 -11.53
N ASN A 334 55.92 -24.24 -10.59
CA ASN A 334 54.50 -24.57 -10.57
C ASN A 334 53.70 -23.50 -11.32
N GLY A 335 52.61 -23.91 -11.96
CA GLY A 335 51.66 -22.99 -12.57
C GLY A 335 51.00 -22.11 -11.51
N GLY A 336 50.64 -20.89 -11.90
CA GLY A 336 49.93 -19.98 -11.01
C GLY A 336 48.51 -20.47 -10.73
N VAL A 337 48.01 -20.26 -9.53
CA VAL A 337 46.61 -20.54 -9.21
C VAL A 337 45.69 -19.59 -9.97
N GLY A 338 44.54 -20.07 -10.42
CA GLY A 338 43.49 -19.21 -10.95
C GLY A 338 42.89 -18.32 -9.86
N GLY A 339 42.47 -17.11 -10.25
CA GLY A 339 41.83 -16.17 -9.36
C GLY A 339 40.41 -16.61 -9.01
N ALA A 340 39.96 -16.29 -7.79
CA ALA A 340 38.56 -16.56 -7.42
C ALA A 340 37.59 -15.67 -8.22
N GLY A 341 36.40 -16.19 -8.52
CA GLY A 341 35.30 -15.38 -9.04
C GLY A 341 34.80 -14.38 -7.99
N GLY A 342 34.30 -13.24 -8.46
CA GLY A 342 33.68 -12.22 -7.61
C GLY A 342 32.29 -12.63 -7.15
N ALA A 343 31.87 -12.19 -5.96
CA ALA A 343 30.53 -12.47 -5.47
C ALA A 343 29.46 -11.74 -6.31
N GLY A 344 28.28 -12.34 -6.42
CA GLY A 344 27.10 -11.67 -6.94
C GLY A 344 26.64 -10.53 -6.03
N GLY A 345 26.02 -9.50 -6.61
CA GLY A 345 25.45 -8.38 -5.89
C GLY A 345 24.19 -8.76 -5.11
N GLN A 346 23.89 -8.04 -4.04
CA GLN A 346 22.66 -8.26 -3.27
C GLN A 346 21.43 -7.80 -4.06
N GLY A 347 20.30 -8.46 -3.88
CA GLY A 347 19.03 -7.97 -4.42
C GLY A 347 18.54 -6.70 -3.73
N GLY A 348 17.72 -5.91 -4.42
CA GLY A 348 17.14 -4.68 -3.88
C GLY A 348 16.04 -4.93 -2.85
N LEU A 349 15.87 -4.02 -1.89
CA LEU A 349 14.76 -4.08 -0.92
C LEU A 349 13.42 -3.85 -1.62
N GLY A 350 12.34 -4.49 -1.17
CA GLY A 350 10.99 -4.22 -1.67
C GLY A 350 10.41 -2.88 -1.19
N ALA A 351 9.41 -2.36 -1.89
CA ALA A 351 8.74 -1.10 -1.53
C ALA A 351 7.76 -1.29 -0.35
N ILE A 352 7.55 -0.26 0.47
CA ILE A 352 6.66 -0.33 1.65
C ILE A 352 5.18 -0.31 1.21
N GLY A 353 4.31 -1.07 1.89
CA GLY A 353 2.86 -0.99 1.69
C GLY A 353 2.23 0.28 2.29
N GLY A 354 1.12 0.75 1.72
CA GLY A 354 0.39 1.91 2.22
C GLY A 354 -0.36 1.60 3.53
N GLY A 355 -0.59 2.61 4.37
CA GLY A 355 -1.36 2.46 5.59
C GLY A 355 -2.86 2.28 5.33
N GLY A 356 -3.56 1.59 6.23
CA GLY A 356 -5.01 1.50 6.21
C GLY A 356 -5.67 2.81 6.69
N GLY A 357 -6.86 3.11 6.18
CA GLY A 357 -7.63 4.28 6.57
C GLY A 357 -8.35 4.08 7.90
N HIS A 358 -8.64 5.16 8.62
CA HIS A 358 -9.41 5.09 9.87
C HIS A 358 -10.88 4.72 9.64
N GLY A 359 -11.50 4.04 10.59
CA GLY A 359 -12.95 3.87 10.63
C GLY A 359 -13.67 5.19 10.94
N GLY A 360 -14.89 5.34 10.42
CA GLY A 360 -15.76 6.48 10.66
C GLY A 360 -16.40 6.43 12.05
N VAL A 361 -16.69 7.58 12.63
CA VAL A 361 -17.40 7.67 13.92
C VAL A 361 -18.86 7.24 13.76
N GLY A 362 -19.40 6.52 14.75
CA GLY A 362 -20.82 6.17 14.82
C GLY A 362 -21.71 7.38 15.08
N GLY A 363 -22.93 7.35 14.56
CA GLY A 363 -23.91 8.42 14.69
C GLY A 363 -24.54 8.48 16.07
N SER A 364 -24.97 9.67 16.50
CA SER A 364 -25.68 9.83 17.77
C SER A 364 -27.19 9.58 17.63
N ALA A 365 -27.84 9.22 18.73
CA ALA A 365 -29.28 9.06 18.81
C ALA A 365 -29.87 9.94 19.92
N THR A 366 -31.01 10.59 19.66
CA THR A 366 -31.78 11.33 20.66
C THR A 366 -33.25 10.92 20.59
N ALA A 367 -33.82 10.49 21.72
CA ALA A 367 -35.23 10.12 21.79
C ALA A 367 -35.93 10.85 22.94
N THR A 368 -37.05 11.49 22.63
CA THR A 368 -37.88 12.25 23.59
C THR A 368 -39.33 11.80 23.49
N ALA A 369 -39.92 11.35 24.60
CA ALA A 369 -41.33 10.96 24.67
C ALA A 369 -42.04 11.71 25.80
N THR A 370 -43.21 12.29 25.51
CA THR A 370 -44.05 13.03 26.47
C THR A 370 -45.51 12.57 26.39
N GLY A 371 -46.19 12.38 27.53
CA GLY A 371 -47.56 11.84 27.60
C GLY A 371 -47.76 10.99 28.86
N ALA A 372 -48.94 10.40 29.01
CA ALA A 372 -49.26 9.62 30.22
C ALA A 372 -48.46 8.31 30.31
N ASN A 373 -48.22 7.62 29.19
CA ASN A 373 -47.35 6.43 29.10
C ASN A 373 -46.24 6.68 28.07
N SER A 374 -45.10 7.20 28.54
CA SER A 374 -43.97 7.60 27.69
C SER A 374 -42.80 6.61 27.73
N GLN A 375 -42.31 6.26 26.55
CA GLN A 375 -41.12 5.43 26.36
C GLN A 375 -40.16 6.10 25.38
N ALA A 376 -38.94 6.37 25.81
CA ALA A 376 -37.85 6.87 24.97
C ALA A 376 -36.70 5.86 24.95
N VAL A 377 -36.23 5.51 23.75
CA VAL A 377 -35.09 4.61 23.53
C VAL A 377 -34.17 5.27 22.51
N ALA A 378 -32.92 5.49 22.88
CA ALA A 378 -31.88 6.04 22.01
C ALA A 378 -30.66 5.12 22.02
N VAL A 379 -30.29 4.57 20.86
CA VAL A 379 -29.11 3.72 20.71
C VAL A 379 -28.12 4.43 19.78
N GLY A 380 -26.94 4.78 20.28
CA GLY A 380 -25.86 5.30 19.45
C GLY A 380 -25.40 4.26 18.42
N GLY A 381 -24.91 4.72 17.27
CA GLY A 381 -24.36 3.83 16.25
C GLY A 381 -22.94 3.38 16.61
N ASP A 382 -22.55 2.19 16.20
CA ASP A 382 -21.17 1.73 16.36
C ASP A 382 -20.22 2.50 15.43
N GLY A 383 -18.98 2.68 15.86
CA GLY A 383 -17.90 3.16 15.00
C GLY A 383 -17.52 2.13 13.94
N GLY A 384 -17.08 2.61 12.79
CA GLY A 384 -16.61 1.76 11.71
C GLY A 384 -15.26 1.12 12.02
N ALA A 385 -14.99 -0.06 11.48
CA ALA A 385 -13.68 -0.67 11.60
C ALA A 385 -12.62 0.12 10.81
N GLY A 386 -11.37 0.13 11.30
CA GLY A 386 -10.23 0.61 10.54
C GLY A 386 -9.91 -0.29 9.35
N GLY A 387 -9.30 0.30 8.32
CA GLY A 387 -8.85 -0.39 7.12
C GLY A 387 -7.57 -1.18 7.36
N GLN A 388 -7.40 -2.26 6.61
CA GLN A 388 -6.16 -3.05 6.65
C GLN A 388 -5.00 -2.28 6.05
N GLY A 389 -3.78 -2.48 6.57
CA GLY A 389 -2.56 -2.02 5.91
C GLY A 389 -2.28 -2.81 4.63
N GLY A 390 -1.65 -2.17 3.64
CA GLY A 390 -1.22 -2.81 2.40
C GLY A 390 -0.02 -3.72 2.62
N THR A 391 0.09 -4.80 1.86
CA THR A 391 1.28 -5.67 1.91
C THR A 391 2.50 -4.93 1.35
N GLY A 392 3.69 -5.20 1.87
CA GLY A 392 4.93 -4.71 1.25
C GLY A 392 5.20 -5.38 -0.10
N GLY A 393 5.96 -4.71 -0.97
CA GLY A 393 6.39 -5.22 -2.26
C GLY A 393 7.53 -6.23 -2.13
N ALA A 394 7.69 -7.12 -3.11
CA ALA A 394 8.74 -8.13 -3.11
C ALA A 394 10.16 -7.52 -3.23
N GLY A 395 11.12 -8.17 -2.57
CA GLY A 395 12.54 -7.87 -2.73
C GLY A 395 13.10 -8.45 -4.03
N GLY A 396 14.16 -7.84 -4.56
CA GLY A 396 14.82 -8.26 -5.79
C GLY A 396 15.68 -9.51 -5.58
N GLY A 397 15.85 -10.32 -6.63
CA GLY A 397 16.75 -11.48 -6.57
C GLY A 397 18.22 -11.10 -6.40
N GLY A 398 19.02 -12.00 -5.82
CA GLY A 398 20.47 -11.85 -5.72
C GLY A 398 21.18 -12.12 -7.06
N GLY A 399 22.35 -11.52 -7.23
CA GLY A 399 23.19 -11.71 -8.42
C GLY A 399 23.92 -13.04 -8.42
N VAL A 400 24.23 -13.54 -9.61
CA VAL A 400 25.04 -14.76 -9.79
C VAL A 400 26.51 -14.49 -9.48
N GLY A 401 27.19 -15.40 -8.80
CA GLY A 401 28.64 -15.33 -8.57
C GLY A 401 29.43 -15.51 -9.88
N GLY A 402 30.57 -14.82 -9.99
CA GLY A 402 31.47 -14.95 -11.13
C GLY A 402 32.17 -16.31 -11.14
N ALA A 403 32.51 -16.83 -12.31
CA ALA A 403 33.31 -18.07 -12.40
C ALA A 403 34.73 -17.85 -11.86
N GLY A 404 35.33 -18.89 -11.28
CA GLY A 404 36.76 -18.91 -10.98
C GLY A 404 37.61 -18.94 -12.26
N GLY A 405 38.82 -18.42 -12.17
CA GLY A 405 39.80 -18.49 -13.26
C GLY A 405 40.46 -19.85 -13.31
N ASP A 406 40.85 -20.30 -14.50
CA ASP A 406 41.62 -21.53 -14.67
C ASP A 406 43.04 -21.36 -14.09
N GLY A 407 43.64 -22.43 -13.58
CA GLY A 407 45.04 -22.51 -13.18
C GLY A 407 45.98 -22.42 -14.39
N GLY A 408 47.21 -21.99 -14.14
CA GLY A 408 48.26 -22.00 -15.14
C GLY A 408 48.94 -23.36 -15.25
N SER A 409 49.51 -23.69 -16.40
CA SER A 409 50.25 -24.94 -16.56
C SER A 409 51.58 -24.93 -15.78
N GLY A 410 51.97 -26.07 -15.22
CA GLY A 410 53.28 -26.29 -14.60
C GLY A 410 54.38 -26.56 -15.64
N GLY A 411 55.63 -26.51 -15.19
CA GLY A 411 56.79 -26.97 -15.97
C GLY A 411 56.87 -28.49 -16.03
N TRP A 412 57.82 -29.04 -16.78
CA TRP A 412 57.99 -30.50 -16.93
C TRP A 412 58.10 -31.24 -15.60
N PHE A 413 58.78 -30.64 -14.62
CA PHE A 413 58.91 -31.17 -13.26
C PHE A 413 58.03 -30.42 -12.24
N GLY A 414 57.18 -29.52 -12.69
CA GLY A 414 56.33 -28.67 -11.86
C GLY A 414 54.86 -29.07 -11.91
N GLN A 415 54.10 -28.67 -10.89
CA GLN A 415 52.68 -28.95 -10.83
C GLN A 415 51.88 -27.87 -11.57
N PRO A 416 50.78 -28.22 -12.27
CA PRO A 416 49.81 -27.22 -12.73
C PRO A 416 49.19 -26.50 -11.53
N GLY A 417 48.83 -25.24 -11.75
CA GLY A 417 48.14 -24.43 -10.76
C GLY A 417 46.71 -24.92 -10.56
N ASP A 418 46.20 -24.69 -9.35
CA ASP A 418 44.80 -25.00 -9.05
C ASP A 418 43.88 -23.96 -9.70
N GLY A 419 42.71 -24.39 -10.18
CA GLY A 419 41.66 -23.46 -10.59
C GLY A 419 41.14 -22.65 -9.41
N GLY A 420 40.79 -21.40 -9.67
CA GLY A 420 40.17 -20.52 -8.67
C GLY A 420 38.77 -20.99 -8.30
N ALA A 421 38.37 -20.73 -7.05
CA ALA A 421 37.00 -20.97 -6.62
C ALA A 421 36.02 -20.06 -7.39
N GLY A 422 34.80 -20.54 -7.61
CA GLY A 422 33.71 -19.67 -8.06
C GLY A 422 33.33 -18.64 -7.00
N GLY A 423 32.79 -17.51 -7.43
CA GLY A 423 32.28 -16.47 -6.56
C GLY A 423 30.99 -16.90 -5.86
N GLY A 424 30.78 -16.40 -4.64
CA GLY A 424 29.54 -16.63 -3.92
C GLY A 424 28.33 -16.01 -4.62
N ALA A 425 27.15 -16.60 -4.43
CA ALA A 425 25.90 -15.98 -4.81
C ALA A 425 25.65 -14.68 -4.04
N GLY A 426 25.01 -13.70 -4.68
CA GLY A 426 24.38 -12.60 -3.97
C GLY A 426 23.14 -13.11 -3.22
N ALA A 427 22.86 -12.58 -2.03
CA ALA A 427 21.59 -12.86 -1.38
C ALA A 427 20.47 -12.07 -2.07
N GLY A 428 19.24 -12.56 -1.97
CA GLY A 428 18.08 -11.78 -2.37
C GLY A 428 17.84 -10.62 -1.41
N GLY A 429 17.20 -9.57 -1.92
CA GLY A 429 16.79 -8.43 -1.12
C GLY A 429 15.60 -8.80 -0.24
N HIS A 430 15.48 -8.16 0.92
CA HIS A 430 14.30 -8.31 1.76
C HIS A 430 13.07 -7.71 1.08
N GLY A 431 11.89 -8.27 1.33
CA GLY A 431 10.65 -7.61 0.95
C GLY A 431 10.48 -6.28 1.68
N GLY A 432 9.63 -5.42 1.16
CA GLY A 432 9.25 -4.18 1.81
C GLY A 432 8.39 -4.46 3.04
N ALA A 433 8.40 -3.55 3.99
CA ALA A 433 7.52 -3.65 5.15
C ALA A 433 6.05 -3.53 4.73
N GLY A 434 5.16 -4.23 5.42
CA GLY A 434 3.73 -3.96 5.32
C GLY A 434 3.35 -2.58 5.87
N GLY A 435 2.22 -2.05 5.40
CA GLY A 435 1.65 -0.81 5.93
C GLY A 435 0.95 -1.03 7.28
N ALA A 436 0.88 0.01 8.10
CA ALA A 436 0.12 -0.05 9.35
C ALA A 436 -1.40 -0.19 9.06
N GLY A 437 -2.14 -0.85 9.95
CA GLY A 437 -3.61 -0.80 9.92
C GLY A 437 -4.15 0.54 10.40
N GLY A 438 -5.36 0.89 9.97
CA GLY A 438 -6.05 2.10 10.42
C GLY A 438 -6.74 1.89 11.77
N ALA A 439 -6.85 2.94 12.58
CA ALA A 439 -7.61 2.85 13.84
C ALA A 439 -9.12 2.71 13.59
N GLY A 440 -9.83 2.05 14.49
CA GLY A 440 -11.29 1.99 14.52
C GLY A 440 -11.94 3.34 14.84
N GLY A 441 -13.18 3.50 14.40
CA GLY A 441 -13.99 4.69 14.65
C GLY A 441 -14.58 4.71 16.05
N GLN A 442 -14.82 5.91 16.59
CA GLN A 442 -15.46 6.06 17.90
C GLN A 442 -16.95 5.69 17.85
N ALA A 443 -17.50 5.26 18.98
CA ALA A 443 -18.93 5.03 19.16
C ALA A 443 -19.75 6.33 19.10
N GLY A 444 -21.00 6.23 18.66
CA GLY A 444 -22.00 7.28 18.79
C GLY A 444 -22.73 7.24 20.14
N VAL A 445 -23.29 8.37 20.57
CA VAL A 445 -23.94 8.52 21.88
C VAL A 445 -25.44 8.25 21.80
N GLY A 446 -26.00 7.54 22.78
CA GLY A 446 -27.45 7.32 22.94
C GLY A 446 -28.07 8.21 24.02
N ALA A 447 -28.53 9.41 23.68
CA ALA A 447 -29.05 10.38 24.64
C ALA A 447 -30.55 10.18 24.96
N SER A 448 -30.87 9.27 25.88
CA SER A 448 -32.21 9.15 26.52
C SER A 448 -32.13 8.49 27.90
N GLY A 449 -33.19 8.56 28.71
CA GLY A 449 -33.22 7.96 30.06
C GLY A 449 -32.94 6.45 30.12
N ASN A 450 -33.10 5.74 28.99
CA ASN A 450 -32.75 4.34 28.79
C ASN A 450 -31.77 4.15 27.59
N GLY A 451 -31.00 5.18 27.25
CA GLY A 451 -30.13 5.14 26.08
C GLY A 451 -28.84 4.35 26.30
N SER A 452 -28.28 3.83 25.22
CA SER A 452 -26.97 3.16 25.22
C SER A 452 -26.10 3.73 24.11
N ASP A 453 -24.82 3.92 24.40
CA ASP A 453 -23.83 4.26 23.39
C ASP A 453 -23.55 3.07 22.47
N GLY A 454 -23.05 3.34 21.27
CA GLY A 454 -22.54 2.31 20.38
C GLY A 454 -21.22 1.71 20.86
N GLN A 455 -20.68 0.82 20.05
CA GLN A 455 -19.35 0.23 20.25
C GLN A 455 -18.29 0.99 19.45
N VAL A 456 -17.06 1.01 19.94
CA VAL A 456 -15.90 1.48 19.17
C VAL A 456 -15.58 0.44 18.09
N GLY A 457 -15.23 0.90 16.90
CA GLY A 457 -14.82 0.04 15.80
C GLY A 457 -13.51 -0.67 16.09
N ALA A 458 -13.31 -1.85 15.48
CA ALA A 458 -12.04 -2.55 15.58
C ALA A 458 -10.94 -1.83 14.79
N ASP A 459 -9.70 -1.88 15.28
CA ASP A 459 -8.53 -1.46 14.52
C ASP A 459 -8.26 -2.42 13.36
N GLY A 460 -7.74 -1.87 12.26
CA GLY A 460 -7.20 -2.62 11.15
C GLY A 460 -5.89 -3.31 11.52
N GLN A 461 -5.64 -4.45 10.89
CA GLN A 461 -4.38 -5.17 10.99
C GLN A 461 -3.33 -4.53 10.10
N ALA A 462 -2.07 -4.62 10.53
CA ALA A 462 -0.94 -4.28 9.67
C ALA A 462 -0.89 -5.25 8.47
N GLY A 463 -0.43 -4.74 7.33
CA GLY A 463 -0.14 -5.54 6.17
C GLY A 463 1.04 -6.47 6.42
N ALA A 464 1.08 -7.58 5.69
CA ALA A 464 2.24 -8.46 5.72
C ALA A 464 3.45 -7.81 5.02
N ASP A 465 4.65 -8.14 5.47
CA ASP A 465 5.87 -7.82 4.75
C ASP A 465 5.90 -8.55 3.40
N GLY A 466 6.56 -7.93 2.42
CA GLY A 466 6.80 -8.52 1.12
C GLY A 466 7.69 -9.75 1.20
N GLN A 467 7.63 -10.58 0.16
CA GLN A 467 8.52 -11.73 0.07
C GLN A 467 9.96 -11.29 -0.19
N ALA A 468 10.91 -11.97 0.45
CA ALA A 468 12.32 -11.81 0.12
C ALA A 468 12.61 -12.36 -1.29
N GLY A 469 13.57 -11.75 -1.98
CA GLY A 469 14.07 -12.26 -3.25
C GLY A 469 14.82 -13.57 -3.06
N ALA A 470 14.88 -14.37 -4.13
CA ALA A 470 15.71 -15.56 -4.16
C ALA A 470 17.21 -15.18 -4.15
N ALA A 471 18.04 -16.00 -3.51
CA ALA A 471 19.49 -15.89 -3.67
C ALA A 471 19.90 -16.23 -5.11
N GLY A 472 21.02 -15.65 -5.56
CA GLY A 472 21.62 -16.00 -6.83
C GLY A 472 22.23 -17.41 -6.82
N ALA A 473 22.77 -17.82 -7.97
CA ALA A 473 23.60 -19.02 -8.05
C ALA A 473 25.06 -18.70 -7.73
N GLY A 474 25.79 -19.67 -7.17
CA GLY A 474 27.25 -19.59 -7.06
C GLY A 474 27.91 -19.70 -8.43
N GLY A 475 29.12 -19.15 -8.54
CA GLY A 475 29.95 -19.30 -9.74
C GLY A 475 30.56 -20.70 -9.83
N SER A 476 30.86 -21.14 -11.05
CA SER A 476 31.60 -22.38 -11.29
C SER A 476 33.08 -22.22 -10.92
N PRO A 477 33.75 -23.27 -10.39
CA PRO A 477 35.20 -23.28 -10.22
C PRO A 477 35.94 -23.23 -11.57
N GLY A 478 37.17 -22.74 -11.55
CA GLY A 478 38.11 -22.87 -12.66
C GLY A 478 38.71 -24.28 -12.74
N ARG A 479 39.27 -24.61 -13.91
CA ARG A 479 40.00 -25.87 -14.13
C ARG A 479 41.47 -25.74 -13.71
N ARG A 480 42.13 -26.88 -13.51
CA ARG A 480 43.59 -26.96 -13.36
C ARG A 480 44.28 -26.93 -14.72
#